data_AF-J9CT56-F1
#
_entry.id   AF-J9CT56-F1
#
_cell.length_a   1.000
_cell.length_b   1.000
_cell.length_c   1.000
_cell.angle_alpha   90.00
_cell.angle_beta   90.00
_cell.angle_gamma   90.00
#
_symmetry.space_group_name_H-M   'P 1'
#
loop_
_entity.id
_entity.type
_entity.pdbx_description
1 polymer ?
#
loop_
_entity_poly.entity_id
_entity_poly.type
_entity_poly.pdbx_seq_one_letter_code
_entity_poly.pdbx_strand_id
1 'polypeptide(L)'
;MKRILTYLFPWIGVLMLLACNPEDRSSEQPFRPTLRTIGYEIDGDSCLLKGEVLSSPNSSLMECGFRYGNDTLRVTTQSIAPTLHFSAYTRSLQPGTYFFVAYADNKVGRSFAPDTLYFTIPEE
;
A
#
# COMPACT_ATOMS: atom_id res chain seq x y z
N MET A 1 76.92 -4.44 -0.15
CA MET A 1 76.28 -5.66 -0.69
C MET A 1 75.34 -6.23 0.36
N LYS A 2 74.14 -6.68 -0.06
CA LYS A 2 73.01 -7.25 0.72
C LYS A 2 72.07 -6.20 1.35
N ARG A 3 70.74 -6.26 1.26
CA ARG A 3 69.77 -7.05 0.46
C ARG A 3 68.41 -6.32 0.62
N ILE A 4 67.67 -6.18 -0.48
CA ILE A 4 66.28 -5.70 -0.53
C ILE A 4 65.39 -6.63 0.30
N LEU A 5 64.49 -6.07 1.12
CA LEU A 5 63.33 -6.81 1.64
C LEU A 5 62.10 -5.89 1.74
N THR A 6 61.27 -6.01 0.71
CA THR A 6 59.94 -5.44 0.55
C THR A 6 58.96 -6.10 1.53
N TYR A 7 58.19 -5.33 2.28
CA TYR A 7 56.93 -5.82 2.86
C TYR A 7 55.84 -4.78 2.66
N LEU A 8 55.08 -4.97 1.58
CA LEU A 8 53.72 -4.46 1.43
C LEU A 8 52.85 -5.21 2.45
N PHE A 9 52.46 -4.52 3.52
CA PHE A 9 51.46 -5.03 4.46
C PHE A 9 50.10 -4.50 3.99
N PRO A 10 49.20 -5.34 3.43
CA PRO A 10 47.91 -4.86 2.99
C PRO A 10 47.05 -4.58 4.22
N TRP A 11 46.59 -3.34 4.35
CA TRP A 11 45.52 -2.97 5.27
C TRP A 11 44.26 -3.74 4.87
N ILE A 12 43.98 -4.83 5.58
CA ILE A 12 42.72 -5.56 5.50
C ILE A 12 41.66 -4.68 6.17
N GLY A 13 40.94 -3.92 5.35
CA GLY A 13 39.70 -3.25 5.77
C GLY A 13 38.65 -4.31 6.08
N VAL A 14 38.37 -4.51 7.37
CA VAL A 14 37.27 -5.37 7.81
C VAL A 14 35.97 -4.58 7.64
N LEU A 15 35.29 -4.77 6.51
CA LEU A 15 33.92 -4.32 6.31
C LEU A 15 32.99 -5.32 7.01
N MET A 16 32.56 -4.99 8.23
CA MET A 16 31.47 -5.72 8.91
C MET A 16 30.15 -5.41 8.19
N LEU A 17 29.76 -6.27 7.26
CA LEU A 17 28.41 -6.28 6.71
C LEU A 17 27.47 -6.81 7.80
N LEU A 18 26.70 -5.92 8.43
CA LEU A 18 25.49 -6.30 9.17
C LEU A 18 24.51 -6.90 8.15
N ALA A 19 24.62 -8.20 7.91
CA ALA A 19 23.58 -8.95 7.24
C ALA A 19 22.36 -8.95 8.18
N CYS A 20 21.36 -8.12 7.86
CA CYS A 20 19.99 -8.40 8.29
C CYS A 20 19.69 -9.82 7.80
N ASN A 21 19.55 -10.81 8.68
CA ASN A 21 19.07 -12.13 8.28
C ASN A 21 17.60 -11.97 7.90
N PRO A 22 17.20 -11.98 6.61
CA PRO A 22 15.80 -12.12 6.29
C PRO A 22 15.38 -13.51 6.80
N GLU A 23 14.44 -13.55 7.73
CA GLU A 23 13.82 -14.83 8.09
C GLU A 23 13.13 -15.39 6.85
N ASP A 24 13.53 -16.59 6.46
CA ASP A 24 12.86 -17.34 5.39
C ASP A 24 11.48 -17.77 5.89
N ARG A 25 10.48 -16.94 5.59
CA ARG A 25 9.05 -17.20 5.84
C ARG A 25 8.37 -17.82 4.61
N SER A 26 9.13 -18.31 3.63
CA SER A 26 8.55 -18.88 2.39
C SER A 26 7.71 -20.14 2.64
N SER A 27 7.86 -20.80 3.78
CA SER A 27 7.07 -21.97 4.18
C SER A 27 5.75 -21.62 4.87
N GLU A 28 5.54 -20.36 5.24
CA GLU A 28 4.32 -19.93 5.90
C GLU A 28 3.17 -19.73 4.90
N GLN A 29 1.96 -20.04 5.34
CA GLN A 29 0.77 -19.87 4.52
C GLN A 29 0.54 -18.38 4.21
N PRO A 30 0.30 -18.01 2.93
CA PRO A 30 -0.10 -16.67 2.57
C PRO A 30 -1.59 -16.45 2.80
N PHE A 31 -1.96 -15.25 3.24
CA PHE A 31 -3.36 -14.86 3.45
C PHE A 31 -3.72 -13.62 2.64
N ARG A 32 -5.01 -13.44 2.35
CA ARG A 32 -5.50 -12.21 1.71
C ARG A 32 -5.24 -10.99 2.60
N PRO A 33 -5.16 -9.77 2.04
CA PRO A 33 -4.91 -8.58 2.83
C PRO A 33 -6.01 -8.33 3.87
N THR A 34 -5.66 -7.67 4.97
CA THR A 34 -6.62 -7.12 5.94
C THR A 34 -6.51 -5.60 5.89
N LEU A 35 -7.64 -4.89 5.90
CA LEU A 35 -7.69 -3.45 5.62
C LEU A 35 -8.59 -2.69 6.60
N ARG A 36 -8.47 -1.37 6.56
CA ARG A 36 -9.41 -0.40 7.11
C ARG A 36 -9.65 0.75 6.12
N THR A 37 -10.89 1.22 6.03
CA THR A 37 -11.23 2.47 5.34
C THR A 37 -11.06 3.60 6.35
N ILE A 38 -10.15 4.57 6.11
CA ILE A 38 -9.70 5.48 7.17
C ILE A 38 -10.22 6.92 7.05
N GLY A 39 -10.58 7.39 5.85
CA GLY A 39 -11.09 8.76 5.72
C GLY A 39 -11.17 9.25 4.29
N TYR A 40 -11.51 10.53 4.16
CA TYR A 40 -11.68 11.20 2.88
C TYR A 40 -11.45 12.72 3.00
N GLU A 41 -11.14 13.38 1.89
CA GLU A 41 -11.06 14.84 1.76
C GLU A 41 -11.82 15.27 0.51
N ILE A 42 -12.73 16.25 0.65
CA ILE A 42 -13.53 16.78 -0.48
C ILE A 42 -12.69 17.81 -1.23
N ASP A 43 -12.68 17.70 -2.56
CA ASP A 43 -11.96 18.58 -3.47
C ASP A 43 -12.86 18.93 -4.66
N GLY A 44 -13.63 20.01 -4.50
CA GLY A 44 -14.66 20.43 -5.44
C GLY A 44 -15.73 19.36 -5.65
N ASP A 45 -15.88 18.93 -6.90
CA ASP A 45 -16.79 17.85 -7.32
C ASP A 45 -16.19 16.45 -7.17
N SER A 46 -15.00 16.33 -6.59
CA SER A 46 -14.28 15.07 -6.40
C SER A 46 -13.93 14.85 -4.94
N CYS A 47 -13.42 13.65 -4.63
CA CYS A 47 -13.02 13.31 -3.28
C CYS A 47 -11.75 12.44 -3.28
N LEU A 48 -10.78 12.81 -2.45
CA LEU A 48 -9.62 11.98 -2.15
C LEU A 48 -9.99 10.95 -1.08
N LEU A 49 -10.02 9.68 -1.44
CA LEU A 49 -10.32 8.57 -0.53
C LEU A 49 -9.04 8.01 0.07
N LYS A 50 -9.07 7.62 1.35
CA LYS A 50 -7.90 7.15 2.11
C LYS A 50 -8.16 5.78 2.74
N GLY A 51 -7.18 4.89 2.62
CA GLY A 51 -7.25 3.50 3.06
C GLY A 51 -5.93 3.03 3.67
N GLU A 52 -6.01 2.00 4.49
CA GLU A 52 -4.89 1.39 5.18
C GLU A 52 -4.95 -0.13 5.05
N VAL A 53 -3.83 -0.76 4.67
CA VAL A 53 -3.62 -2.20 4.79
C VAL A 53 -3.00 -2.47 6.16
N LEU A 54 -3.72 -3.22 6.99
CA LEU A 54 -3.26 -3.64 8.32
C LEU A 54 -2.28 -4.83 8.23
N SER A 55 -2.47 -5.71 7.25
CA SER A 55 -1.58 -6.85 7.00
C SER A 55 -1.74 -7.42 5.59
N SER A 56 -0.66 -7.98 5.04
CA SER A 56 -0.68 -8.87 3.86
C SER A 56 0.29 -10.03 4.09
N PRO A 57 -0.08 -11.02 4.93
CA PRO A 57 0.85 -12.05 5.39
C PRO A 57 1.39 -12.91 4.24
N ASN A 58 2.72 -13.01 4.16
CA ASN A 58 3.47 -13.87 3.23
C ASN A 58 3.11 -13.70 1.74
N SER A 59 2.57 -12.53 1.36
CA SER A 59 2.25 -12.19 -0.03
C SER A 59 2.30 -10.67 -0.22
N SER A 60 3.10 -10.20 -1.17
CA SER A 60 3.21 -8.77 -1.48
C SER A 60 1.91 -8.23 -2.07
N LEU A 61 1.60 -6.97 -1.74
CA LEU A 61 0.48 -6.27 -2.34
C LEU A 61 0.69 -6.07 -3.85
N MET A 62 -0.37 -6.24 -4.61
CA MET A 62 -0.39 -6.07 -6.07
C MET A 62 -1.24 -4.87 -6.49
N GLU A 63 -2.34 -4.61 -5.77
CA GLU A 63 -3.26 -3.52 -6.06
C GLU A 63 -3.89 -3.02 -4.76
N CYS A 64 -4.15 -1.72 -4.67
CA CYS A 64 -4.96 -1.09 -3.63
C CYS A 64 -5.87 -0.04 -4.28
N GLY A 65 -7.07 0.16 -3.73
CA GLY A 65 -8.00 1.13 -4.26
C GLY A 65 -9.30 1.20 -3.47
N PHE A 66 -10.33 1.77 -4.09
CA PHE A 66 -11.64 1.95 -3.47
C PHE A 66 -12.75 1.59 -4.44
N ARG A 67 -13.79 0.92 -3.92
CA ARG A 67 -15.10 0.89 -4.55
C ARG A 67 -15.94 1.99 -3.92
N TYR A 68 -16.58 2.82 -4.73
CA TYR A 68 -17.41 3.93 -4.26
C TYR A 68 -18.63 4.13 -5.16
N GLY A 69 -19.61 4.85 -4.67
CA GLY A 69 -20.86 5.01 -5.39
C GLY A 69 -22.02 5.47 -4.53
N ASN A 70 -23.22 5.37 -5.10
CA ASN A 70 -24.49 5.61 -4.43
C ASN A 70 -25.52 4.62 -5.02
N ASP A 71 -26.82 4.93 -4.92
CA ASP A 71 -27.87 4.05 -5.42
C ASP A 71 -27.82 3.82 -6.94
N THR A 72 -27.33 4.81 -7.71
CA THR A 72 -27.29 4.76 -9.18
C THR A 72 -25.88 4.56 -9.75
N LEU A 73 -24.86 4.84 -8.95
CA LEU A 73 -23.45 4.78 -9.35
C LEU A 73 -22.71 3.70 -8.56
N ARG A 74 -21.92 2.85 -9.24
CA ARG A 74 -20.97 1.93 -8.60
C ARG A 74 -19.69 1.86 -9.42
N VAL A 75 -18.60 2.41 -8.89
CA VAL A 75 -17.31 2.54 -9.59
C VAL A 75 -16.17 2.08 -8.69
N THR A 76 -15.05 1.75 -9.32
CA THR A 76 -13.79 1.48 -8.65
C THR A 76 -12.76 2.52 -9.09
N THR A 77 -11.95 3.00 -8.15
CA THR A 77 -10.74 3.79 -8.45
C THR A 77 -9.53 3.09 -7.82
N GLN A 78 -8.41 3.12 -8.52
CA GLN A 78 -7.18 2.47 -8.08
C GLN A 78 -6.20 3.52 -7.55
N SER A 79 -5.49 3.19 -6.48
CA SER A 79 -4.36 4.00 -6.03
C SER A 79 -3.17 3.88 -6.98
N ILE A 80 -2.32 4.90 -7.01
CA ILE A 80 -1.13 4.92 -7.89
C ILE A 80 -0.17 3.77 -7.58
N ALA A 81 -0.07 3.38 -6.30
CA ALA A 81 0.84 2.32 -5.85
C ALA A 81 0.21 1.47 -4.74
N PRO A 82 0.49 0.15 -4.70
CA PRO A 82 -0.02 -0.75 -3.67
C PRO A 82 0.81 -0.65 -2.38
N THR A 83 0.60 0.43 -1.63
CA THR A 83 1.32 0.73 -0.37
C THR A 83 0.43 0.49 0.86
N LEU A 84 1.04 0.40 2.06
CA LEU A 84 0.29 0.19 3.31
C LEU A 84 -0.72 1.31 3.57
N HIS A 85 -0.34 2.55 3.31
CA HIS A 85 -1.26 3.69 3.29
C HIS A 85 -1.42 4.10 1.84
N PHE A 86 -2.65 4.18 1.37
CA PHE A 86 -2.94 4.50 -0.03
C PHE A 86 -4.13 5.42 -0.15
N SER A 87 -4.16 6.15 -1.25
CA SER A 87 -5.24 7.06 -1.59
C SER A 87 -5.50 7.07 -3.09
N ALA A 88 -6.72 7.46 -3.44
CA ALA A 88 -7.12 7.65 -4.83
C ALA A 88 -8.25 8.67 -4.90
N TYR A 89 -8.24 9.49 -5.95
CA TYR A 89 -9.34 10.40 -6.23
C TYR A 89 -10.51 9.63 -6.87
N THR A 90 -11.73 10.04 -6.52
CA THR A 90 -12.90 9.76 -7.36
C THR A 90 -12.80 10.56 -8.65
N ARG A 91 -13.58 10.15 -9.66
CA ARG A 91 -13.93 11.07 -10.75
C ARG A 91 -14.78 12.24 -10.22
N SER A 92 -15.04 13.24 -11.08
CA SER A 92 -16.07 14.26 -10.82
C SER A 92 -17.44 13.61 -10.57
N LEU A 93 -18.11 14.06 -9.53
CA LEU A 93 -19.38 13.56 -9.00
C LEU A 93 -20.39 14.71 -8.93
N GLN A 94 -21.65 14.38 -9.16
CA GLN A 94 -22.74 15.33 -8.91
C GLN A 94 -22.96 15.49 -7.40
N PRO A 95 -23.56 16.61 -6.95
CA PRO A 95 -23.96 16.79 -5.56
C PRO A 95 -24.76 15.60 -5.04
N GLY A 96 -24.47 15.19 -3.80
CA GLY A 96 -25.13 14.04 -3.17
C GLY A 96 -24.21 13.24 -2.25
N THR A 97 -24.78 12.19 -1.65
CA THR A 97 -24.09 11.31 -0.69
C THR A 97 -23.62 10.03 -1.37
N TYR A 98 -22.36 9.69 -1.11
CA TYR A 98 -21.70 8.52 -1.67
C TYR A 98 -21.10 7.64 -0.57
N PHE A 99 -21.14 6.33 -0.77
CA PHE A 99 -20.39 5.36 0.03
C PHE A 99 -19.01 5.11 -0.60
N PHE A 100 -18.06 4.67 0.20
CA PHE A 100 -16.83 4.06 -0.28
C PHE A 100 -16.29 2.99 0.68
N VAL A 101 -15.59 2.02 0.11
CA VAL A 101 -14.91 0.93 0.82
C VAL A 101 -13.55 0.67 0.17
N ALA A 102 -12.52 0.61 1.00
CA ALA A 102 -11.17 0.29 0.56
C ALA A 102 -11.04 -1.20 0.16
N TYR A 103 -10.19 -1.51 -0.81
CA TYR A 103 -9.84 -2.88 -1.19
C TYR A 103 -8.33 -2.99 -1.44
N ALA A 104 -7.80 -4.21 -1.32
CA ALA A 104 -6.47 -4.55 -1.81
C ALA A 104 -6.41 -6.01 -2.29
N ASP A 105 -5.46 -6.25 -3.19
CA ASP A 105 -5.14 -7.56 -3.74
C ASP A 105 -3.71 -7.95 -3.42
N ASN A 106 -3.53 -9.25 -3.22
CA ASN A 106 -2.24 -9.92 -3.32
C ASN A 106 -2.41 -11.21 -4.13
N LYS A 107 -1.38 -12.07 -4.18
CA LYS A 107 -1.44 -13.33 -4.96
C LYS A 107 -2.50 -14.32 -4.48
N VAL A 108 -3.00 -14.17 -3.25
CA VAL A 108 -4.06 -15.01 -2.68
C VAL A 108 -5.43 -14.50 -3.11
N GLY A 109 -5.59 -13.19 -3.26
CA GLY A 109 -6.78 -12.56 -3.82
C GLY A 109 -7.18 -11.25 -3.15
N ARG A 110 -8.40 -10.79 -3.49
CA ARG A 110 -8.97 -9.52 -3.03
C ARG A 110 -9.58 -9.60 -1.63
N SER A 111 -9.34 -8.57 -0.85
CA SER A 111 -10.12 -8.26 0.35
C SER A 111 -10.69 -6.85 0.27
N PHE A 112 -11.82 -6.65 0.96
CA PHE A 112 -12.40 -5.33 1.21
C PHE A 112 -12.27 -5.01 2.71
N ALA A 113 -12.13 -3.73 3.04
CA ALA A 113 -12.23 -3.29 4.43
C ALA A 113 -13.61 -3.62 5.01
N PRO A 114 -13.69 -3.94 6.32
CA PRO A 114 -14.98 -4.17 6.99
C PRO A 114 -15.79 -2.87 7.10
N ASP A 115 -15.11 -1.72 7.15
CA ASP A 115 -15.73 -0.41 7.31
C ASP A 115 -16.11 0.18 5.95
N THR A 116 -17.37 0.58 5.83
CA THR A 116 -17.87 1.43 4.74
C THR A 116 -18.08 2.84 5.30
N LEU A 117 -17.46 3.82 4.66
CA LEU A 117 -17.61 5.23 5.03
C LEU A 117 -18.45 5.96 3.98
N TYR A 118 -18.96 7.13 4.36
CA TYR A 118 -19.79 7.97 3.52
C TYR A 118 -19.27 9.40 3.50
N PHE A 119 -19.42 10.06 2.36
CA PHE A 119 -19.12 11.48 2.18
C PHE A 119 -20.20 12.14 1.32
N THR A 120 -20.29 13.47 1.40
CA THR A 120 -21.27 14.26 0.66
C THR A 120 -20.55 15.30 -0.19
N ILE A 121 -20.87 15.34 -1.48
CA ILE A 121 -20.51 16.45 -2.38
C ILE A 121 -21.60 17.52 -2.24
N PRO A 122 -21.25 18.76 -1.83
CA PRO A 122 -22.22 19.83 -1.65
C PRO A 122 -22.80 20.30 -2.99
N GLU A 123 -23.97 20.95 -2.93
CA GLU A 123 -24.43 21.80 -4.03
C GLU A 123 -23.54 23.04 -4.11
N GLU A 124 -23.22 23.51 -5.32
CA GLU A 124 -22.48 24.76 -5.54
C GLU A 124 -23.28 26.01 -5.16
#